data_AF-B8IJP8-F1
#
_entry.id   AF-B8IJP8-F1
#
_cell.length_a   1.000
_cell.length_b   1.000
_cell.length_c   1.000
_cell.angle_alpha   90.00
_cell.angle_beta   90.00
_cell.angle_gamma   90.00
#
_symmetry.space_group_name_H-M   'P 1'
#
loop_
_entity.id
_entity.type
_entity.pdbx_description
1 polymer ?
#
loop_
_entity_poly.entity_id
_entity_poly.type
_entity_poly.pdbx_seq_one_letter_code
_entity_poly.pdbx_strand_id
1 'polypeptide(L)'
;MSRRERERLSKAEMTELVLRLQRPEKTSRTSSKPPSRDRKERRAQAKPGGAKPGHEGHSRLISETPDAVVEHRPDRCTGCGGALQSDLPAEFVCIAERIDLPEVVPVVTRHQQLAVRYPICGTRALAPLPGVARGTPLMVSLSSHRPCACTRWQPTSRPSRRFPTSGSRRRCPTCSGSASARAD
;
A
#
# COMPACT_ATOMS: atom_id res chain seq x y z
N MET A 1 39.23 -11.43 22.77
CA MET A 1 40.59 -12.00 22.80
C MET A 1 41.58 -10.93 23.19
N SER A 2 42.07 -11.01 24.42
CA SER A 2 43.10 -10.12 24.96
C SER A 2 44.48 -10.46 24.36
N ARG A 3 45.42 -9.51 24.40
CA ARG A 3 46.78 -9.73 23.85
C ARG A 3 47.49 -10.91 24.53
N ARG A 4 47.32 -11.06 25.85
CA ARG A 4 47.91 -12.13 26.65
C ARG A 4 47.35 -13.52 26.32
N GLU A 5 46.10 -13.61 25.90
CA GLU A 5 45.50 -14.87 25.44
C GLU A 5 46.13 -15.34 24.12
N ARG A 6 46.47 -14.40 23.22
CA ARG A 6 47.09 -14.74 21.93
C ARG A 6 48.52 -15.27 22.09
N GLU A 7 49.27 -14.72 23.04
CA GLU A 7 50.66 -15.11 23.33
C GLU A 7 50.78 -16.52 23.92
N ARG A 8 49.68 -17.07 24.45
CA ARG A 8 49.62 -18.44 25.01
C ARG A 8 49.23 -19.50 23.99
N LEU A 9 48.83 -19.11 22.78
CA LEU A 9 48.43 -20.06 21.74
C LEU A 9 49.65 -20.72 21.13
N SER A 10 49.53 -22.00 20.81
CA SER A 10 50.50 -22.69 19.98
C SER A 10 50.50 -22.11 18.55
N LYS A 11 51.59 -22.35 17.82
CA LYS A 11 51.72 -21.92 16.41
C LYS A 11 50.59 -22.48 15.53
N ALA A 12 50.13 -23.70 15.81
CA ALA A 12 49.04 -24.34 15.08
C ALA A 12 47.70 -23.63 15.34
N GLU A 13 47.37 -23.37 16.60
CA GLU A 13 46.14 -22.66 16.99
C GLU A 13 46.14 -21.21 16.47
N MET A 14 47.29 -20.54 16.48
CA MET A 14 47.44 -19.20 15.91
C MET A 14 47.19 -19.23 14.40
N THR A 15 47.69 -20.24 13.69
CA THR A 15 47.49 -20.41 12.25
C THR A 15 46.00 -20.65 11.93
N GLU A 16 45.34 -21.54 12.68
CA GLU A 16 43.91 -21.82 12.50
C GLU A 16 43.05 -20.58 12.76
N LEU A 17 43.33 -19.82 13.82
CA LEU A 17 42.64 -18.59 14.16
C LEU A 17 42.76 -17.55 13.02
N VAL A 18 43.97 -17.37 12.48
CA VAL A 18 44.21 -16.43 11.37
C VAL A 18 43.45 -16.86 10.11
N LEU A 19 43.44 -18.16 9.79
CA LEU A 19 42.68 -18.67 8.62
C LEU A 19 41.17 -18.44 8.76
N ARG A 20 40.60 -18.63 9.95
CA ARG A 20 39.19 -18.33 10.23
C ARG A 20 38.88 -16.83 10.08
N LEU A 21 39.79 -15.95 10.50
CA LEU A 21 39.62 -14.50 10.39
C LEU A 21 39.76 -13.99 8.94
N GLN A 22 40.62 -14.61 8.13
CA GLN A 22 40.77 -14.27 6.72
C GLN A 22 39.58 -14.73 5.85
N ARG A 23 38.84 -15.75 6.31
CA ARG A 23 37.69 -16.32 5.60
C ARG A 23 36.46 -16.37 6.51
N PRO A 24 35.90 -15.21 6.90
CA PRO A 24 34.69 -15.17 7.72
C PRO A 24 33.52 -15.84 6.98
N GLU A 25 32.57 -16.36 7.74
CA GLU A 25 31.38 -16.99 7.16
C GLU A 25 30.61 -16.00 6.28
N LYS A 26 30.19 -16.47 5.10
CA LYS A 26 29.46 -15.65 4.12
C LYS A 26 28.00 -15.49 4.53
N THR A 27 27.74 -14.45 5.30
CA THR A 27 26.39 -13.96 5.62
C THR A 27 25.90 -12.94 4.59
N SER A 28 24.63 -12.55 4.66
CA SER A 28 24.09 -11.45 3.83
C SER A 28 24.69 -10.08 4.15
N ARG A 29 25.32 -9.93 5.33
CA ARG A 29 25.97 -8.68 5.76
C ARG A 29 27.40 -8.55 5.25
N THR A 30 28.06 -9.68 4.99
CA THR A 30 29.48 -9.73 4.60
C THR A 30 29.68 -10.27 3.17
N SER A 31 28.60 -10.55 2.45
CA SER A 31 28.62 -11.12 1.09
C SER A 31 27.52 -10.49 0.25
N SER A 32 27.67 -10.49 -1.07
CA SER A 32 26.63 -10.10 -2.04
C SER A 32 25.42 -11.05 -2.09
N LYS A 33 25.25 -11.92 -1.09
CA LYS A 33 24.07 -12.77 -0.94
C LYS A 33 22.91 -11.95 -0.37
N PRO A 34 21.70 -12.05 -0.96
CA PRO A 34 20.54 -11.34 -0.44
C PRO A 34 20.15 -11.86 0.96
N PRO A 35 19.57 -11.02 1.83
CA PRO A 35 19.17 -11.38 3.20
C PRO A 35 18.09 -12.46 3.28
N SER A 36 17.38 -12.74 2.19
CA SER A 36 16.44 -13.87 2.09
C SER A 36 17.13 -15.24 2.06
N ARG A 37 18.40 -15.29 1.64
CA ARG A 37 19.22 -16.52 1.61
C ARG A 37 20.08 -16.69 2.86
N ASP A 38 20.04 -15.73 3.78
CA ASP A 38 20.71 -15.87 5.07
C ASP A 38 19.93 -16.84 5.96
N ARG A 39 20.64 -17.67 6.73
CA ARG A 39 19.99 -18.64 7.62
C ARG A 39 19.42 -17.87 8.81
N LYS A 40 18.12 -17.56 8.76
CA LYS A 40 17.42 -16.96 9.90
C LYS A 40 17.45 -17.94 11.08
N GLU A 41 18.03 -17.51 12.19
CA GLU A 41 17.98 -18.28 13.43
C GLU A 41 16.53 -18.55 13.83
N ARG A 42 16.22 -19.82 14.11
CA ARG A 42 14.93 -20.20 14.64
C ARG A 42 14.81 -19.64 16.06
N ARG A 43 13.86 -18.73 16.28
CA ARG A 43 13.57 -18.20 17.62
C ARG A 43 13.25 -19.38 18.56
N ALA A 44 13.80 -19.38 19.77
CA ALA A 44 13.63 -20.46 20.75
C ALA A 44 12.16 -20.83 21.02
N GLN A 45 11.24 -19.86 20.90
CA GLN A 45 9.80 -20.02 21.10
C GLN A 45 9.00 -20.07 19.79
N ALA A 46 9.63 -20.42 18.66
CA ALA A 46 8.92 -20.55 17.39
C ALA A 46 7.90 -21.70 17.47
N LYS A 47 6.61 -21.36 17.35
CA LYS A 47 5.54 -22.35 17.19
C LYS A 47 5.77 -23.16 15.91
N PRO A 48 5.39 -24.46 15.87
CA PRO A 48 5.39 -25.24 14.64
C PRO A 48 4.64 -24.47 13.56
N GLY A 49 5.25 -24.33 12.38
CA GLY A 49 4.58 -23.75 11.22
C GLY A 49 3.58 -24.76 10.65
N GLY A 50 2.39 -24.30 10.30
CA GLY A 50 1.32 -25.13 9.75
C GLY A 50 0.07 -25.17 10.63
N ALA A 51 -1.00 -25.73 10.07
CA ALA A 51 -2.23 -25.98 10.81
C ALA A 51 -1.94 -26.97 11.96
N LYS A 52 -2.56 -26.72 13.12
CA LYS A 52 -2.42 -27.64 14.26
C LYS A 52 -3.11 -28.98 13.94
N PRO A 53 -2.62 -30.09 14.48
CA PRO A 53 -3.36 -31.36 14.45
C PRO A 53 -4.78 -31.15 15.00
N GLY A 54 -5.79 -31.60 14.25
CA GLY A 54 -7.22 -31.39 14.57
C GLY A 54 -7.85 -30.14 13.95
N HIS A 55 -7.12 -29.37 13.14
CA HIS A 55 -7.73 -28.30 12.34
C HIS A 55 -8.49 -28.92 11.16
N GLU A 56 -9.82 -28.77 11.14
CA GLU A 56 -10.61 -29.18 9.99
C GLU A 56 -10.24 -28.37 8.76
N GLY A 57 -10.04 -29.04 7.63
CA GLY A 57 -9.80 -28.37 6.36
C GLY A 57 -11.06 -27.63 5.94
N HIS A 58 -11.02 -26.30 5.90
CA HIS A 58 -12.06 -25.52 5.23
C HIS A 58 -11.77 -25.50 3.74
N SER A 59 -12.21 -26.55 3.06
CA SER A 59 -12.29 -26.55 1.60
C SER A 59 -13.49 -25.74 1.15
N ARG A 60 -13.37 -25.15 -0.05
CA ARG A 60 -14.46 -24.45 -0.68
C ARG A 60 -15.61 -25.43 -1.01
N LEU A 61 -16.85 -24.98 -0.82
CA LEU A 61 -18.03 -25.70 -1.29
C LEU A 61 -18.17 -25.56 -2.81
N ILE A 62 -18.52 -26.66 -3.47
CA ILE A 62 -18.86 -26.71 -4.89
C ILE A 62 -20.24 -26.06 -5.08
N SER A 63 -20.43 -25.32 -6.17
CA SER A 63 -21.72 -24.71 -6.51
C SER A 63 -22.73 -25.77 -6.95
N GLU A 64 -23.94 -25.71 -6.41
CA GLU A 64 -25.07 -26.54 -6.87
C GLU A 64 -25.64 -26.06 -8.21
N THR A 65 -25.36 -24.81 -8.60
CA THR A 65 -25.91 -24.16 -9.80
C THR A 65 -24.80 -23.49 -10.61
N PRO A 66 -23.93 -24.26 -11.30
CA PRO A 66 -22.92 -23.69 -12.19
C PRO A 66 -23.57 -23.08 -13.43
N ASP A 67 -23.02 -21.96 -13.91
CA ASP A 67 -23.50 -21.29 -15.13
C ASP A 67 -23.31 -22.16 -16.39
N ALA A 68 -22.28 -23.01 -16.40
CA ALA A 68 -22.00 -23.95 -17.48
C ALA A 68 -21.34 -25.23 -16.93
N VAL A 69 -21.65 -26.37 -17.55
CA VAL A 69 -21.04 -27.67 -17.27
C VAL A 69 -20.33 -28.17 -18.52
N VAL A 70 -19.05 -28.53 -18.38
CA VAL A 70 -18.25 -29.12 -19.47
C VAL A 70 -17.79 -30.50 -19.03
N GLU A 71 -18.26 -31.53 -19.74
CA GLU A 71 -17.83 -32.91 -19.50
C GLU A 71 -16.56 -33.23 -20.28
N HIS A 72 -15.53 -33.72 -19.59
CA HIS A 72 -14.27 -34.14 -20.21
C HIS A 72 -14.23 -35.67 -20.33
N ARG A 73 -14.30 -36.18 -21.57
CA ARG A 73 -14.12 -37.60 -21.89
C ARG A 73 -12.75 -37.83 -22.54
N PRO A 74 -12.04 -38.94 -22.22
CA PRO A 74 -10.81 -39.29 -22.91
C PRO A 74 -11.12 -39.71 -24.36
N ASP A 75 -10.33 -39.23 -25.31
CA ASP A 75 -10.40 -39.61 -26.72
C ASP A 75 -9.50 -40.81 -27.05
N ARG A 76 -8.58 -41.16 -26.15
CA ARG A 76 -7.64 -42.26 -26.33
C ARG A 76 -7.40 -43.03 -25.03
N CYS A 77 -7.17 -44.33 -25.19
CA CYS A 77 -6.75 -45.20 -24.10
C CYS A 77 -5.31 -44.89 -23.70
N THR A 78 -5.05 -44.68 -22.41
CA THR A 78 -3.70 -44.41 -21.88
C THR A 78 -2.78 -45.63 -21.91
N GLY A 79 -3.34 -46.86 -21.98
CA GLY A 79 -2.56 -48.09 -22.04
C GLY A 79 -2.11 -48.48 -23.45
N CYS A 80 -3.04 -48.51 -24.42
CA CYS A 80 -2.75 -48.97 -25.79
C CYS A 80 -2.77 -47.86 -26.86
N GLY A 81 -3.21 -46.64 -26.53
CA GLY A 81 -3.28 -45.51 -27.46
C GLY A 81 -4.43 -45.57 -28.47
N GLY A 82 -5.27 -46.62 -28.44
CA GLY A 82 -6.44 -46.75 -29.30
C GLY A 82 -7.47 -45.65 -29.07
N ALA A 83 -8.20 -45.27 -30.11
CA ALA A 83 -9.26 -44.25 -30.04
C ALA A 83 -10.46 -44.76 -29.24
N LEU A 84 -10.98 -43.91 -28.36
CA LEU A 84 -12.19 -44.18 -27.57
C LEU A 84 -13.36 -43.43 -28.22
N GLN A 85 -14.47 -44.13 -28.45
CA GLN A 85 -15.69 -43.53 -28.97
C GLN A 85 -16.40 -42.75 -27.85
N SER A 86 -17.02 -41.62 -28.20
CA SER A 86 -17.64 -40.70 -27.24
C SER A 86 -18.90 -41.25 -26.57
N ASP A 87 -19.53 -42.27 -27.15
CA ASP A 87 -20.76 -42.92 -26.69
C ASP A 87 -20.51 -44.07 -25.71
N LEU A 88 -19.25 -44.40 -25.42
CA LEU A 88 -18.91 -45.39 -24.40
C LEU A 88 -19.44 -44.95 -23.02
N PRO A 89 -19.91 -45.90 -22.18
CA PRO A 89 -20.32 -45.60 -20.81
C PRO A 89 -19.18 -44.94 -20.02
N ALA A 90 -19.49 -43.88 -19.28
CA ALA A 90 -18.55 -43.17 -18.44
C ALA A 90 -19.04 -43.11 -16.99
N GLU A 91 -18.12 -43.14 -16.04
CA GLU A 91 -18.38 -42.93 -14.63
C GLU A 91 -17.89 -41.56 -14.16
N PHE A 92 -18.52 -41.03 -13.12
CA PHE A 92 -18.20 -39.71 -12.58
C PHE A 92 -17.12 -39.82 -11.50
N VAL A 93 -15.96 -39.20 -11.74
CA VAL A 93 -14.77 -39.37 -10.87
C VAL A 93 -14.51 -38.15 -9.98
N CYS A 94 -14.64 -36.94 -10.51
CA CYS A 94 -14.39 -35.71 -9.76
C CYS A 94 -15.08 -34.49 -10.37
N ILE A 95 -15.18 -33.42 -9.57
CA ILE A 95 -15.66 -32.10 -9.99
C ILE A 95 -14.53 -31.11 -9.78
N ALA A 96 -14.28 -30.27 -10.79
CA ALA A 96 -13.41 -29.13 -10.70
C ALA A 96 -14.15 -27.90 -11.23
N GLU A 97 -14.27 -26.86 -10.41
CA GLU A 97 -14.90 -25.61 -10.81
C GLU A 97 -13.84 -24.59 -11.23
N ARG A 98 -14.04 -24.01 -12.41
CA ARG A 98 -13.31 -22.82 -12.85
C ARG A 98 -14.20 -21.61 -12.64
N ILE A 99 -13.70 -20.62 -11.90
CA ILE A 99 -14.44 -19.40 -11.60
C ILE A 99 -13.63 -18.22 -12.08
N ASP A 100 -14.12 -17.61 -13.15
CA ASP A 100 -13.60 -16.38 -13.70
C ASP A 100 -14.51 -15.23 -13.27
N LEU A 101 -13.92 -14.12 -12.85
CA LEU A 101 -14.67 -12.88 -12.65
C LEU A 101 -14.78 -12.19 -14.03
N PRO A 102 -15.98 -11.87 -14.51
CA PRO A 102 -16.13 -11.16 -15.77
C PRO A 102 -15.45 -9.79 -15.70
N GLU A 103 -15.30 -9.12 -16.84
CA GLU A 103 -14.65 -7.82 -16.92
C GLU A 103 -15.24 -6.83 -15.88
N VAL A 104 -14.43 -6.48 -14.88
CA VAL A 104 -14.82 -5.54 -13.82
C VAL A 104 -14.36 -4.15 -14.21
N VAL A 105 -15.30 -3.31 -14.62
CA VAL A 105 -15.03 -1.90 -14.95
C VAL A 105 -15.25 -1.03 -13.71
N PRO A 106 -14.28 -0.18 -13.31
CA PRO A 106 -14.45 0.69 -12.15
C PRO A 106 -15.49 1.79 -12.41
N VAL A 107 -16.38 2.00 -11.45
CA VAL A 107 -17.28 3.17 -11.44
C VAL A 107 -16.53 4.34 -10.79
N VAL A 108 -16.28 5.40 -11.58
CA VAL A 108 -15.54 6.58 -11.11
C VAL A 108 -16.49 7.76 -10.88
N THR A 109 -16.71 8.12 -9.62
CA THR A 109 -17.48 9.31 -9.25
C THR A 109 -16.56 10.49 -8.95
N ARG A 110 -16.64 11.55 -9.76
CA ARG A 110 -15.87 12.79 -9.54
C ARG A 110 -16.66 13.78 -8.69
N HIS A 111 -16.20 14.02 -7.46
CA HIS A 111 -16.76 15.07 -6.60
C HIS A 111 -16.09 16.41 -6.88
N GLN A 112 -16.89 17.43 -7.20
CA GLN A 112 -16.39 18.79 -7.48
C GLN A 112 -16.72 19.72 -6.32
N GLN A 113 -15.70 20.38 -5.76
CA GLN A 113 -15.90 21.42 -4.77
C GLN A 113 -16.01 22.78 -5.46
N LEU A 114 -17.19 23.38 -5.42
CA LEU A 114 -17.45 24.68 -6.04
C LEU A 114 -17.24 25.81 -5.04
N ALA A 115 -16.92 26.99 -5.58
CA ALA A 115 -16.88 28.24 -4.83
C ALA A 115 -17.79 29.27 -5.51
N VAL A 116 -18.64 29.92 -4.73
CA VAL A 116 -19.54 30.97 -5.23
C VAL A 116 -19.19 32.29 -4.58
N ARG A 117 -19.35 33.39 -5.31
CA ARG A 117 -19.22 34.75 -4.77
C ARG A 117 -20.60 35.31 -4.52
N TYR A 118 -20.83 35.84 -3.33
CA TYR A 118 -22.08 36.51 -3.01
C TYR A 118 -22.16 37.86 -3.75
N PRO A 119 -23.24 38.15 -4.50
CA PRO A 119 -23.29 39.33 -5.37
C PRO A 119 -23.18 40.67 -4.63
N ILE A 120 -23.68 40.76 -3.40
CA ILE A 120 -23.83 42.04 -2.69
C ILE A 120 -22.55 42.45 -1.96
N CYS A 121 -21.88 41.51 -1.29
CA CYS A 121 -20.67 41.80 -0.49
C CYS A 121 -19.39 41.18 -1.08
N GLY A 122 -19.49 40.43 -2.18
CA GLY A 122 -18.34 39.80 -2.86
C GLY A 122 -17.71 38.61 -2.12
N THR A 123 -18.25 38.22 -0.97
CA THR A 123 -17.71 37.14 -0.13
C THR A 123 -17.71 35.82 -0.90
N ARG A 124 -16.56 35.12 -0.90
CA ARG A 124 -16.39 33.81 -1.54
C ARG A 124 -16.71 32.69 -0.55
N ALA A 125 -17.76 31.93 -0.81
CA ALA A 125 -18.14 30.75 -0.05
C ALA A 125 -17.74 29.47 -0.80
N LEU A 126 -17.19 28.49 -0.08
CA LEU A 126 -16.85 27.18 -0.62
C LEU A 126 -17.91 26.15 -0.22
N ALA A 127 -18.31 25.29 -1.15
CA ALA A 127 -19.14 24.14 -0.83
C ALA A 127 -18.40 23.20 0.14
N PRO A 128 -19.10 22.55 1.10
CA PRO A 128 -18.50 21.53 1.95
C PRO A 128 -18.00 20.35 1.12
N LEU A 129 -16.78 19.89 1.38
CA LEU A 129 -16.26 18.68 0.73
C LEU A 129 -16.94 17.43 1.35
N PRO A 130 -17.45 16.48 0.55
CA PRO A 130 -18.05 15.27 1.10
C PRO A 130 -17.00 14.43 1.83
N GLY A 131 -17.39 13.71 2.89
CA GLY A 131 -16.47 12.94 3.73
C GLY A 131 -15.61 11.95 2.94
N VAL A 132 -16.21 11.31 1.92
CA VAL A 132 -15.53 10.38 1.00
C VAL A 132 -14.35 10.99 0.24
N ALA A 133 -14.35 12.31 0.03
CA ALA A 133 -13.28 13.01 -0.69
C ALA A 133 -12.26 13.69 0.25
N ARG A 134 -12.50 13.73 1.57
CA ARG A 134 -11.59 14.39 2.52
C ARG A 134 -10.36 13.50 2.77
N GLY A 135 -9.17 14.07 2.55
CA GLY A 135 -7.91 13.39 2.85
C GLY A 135 -7.55 12.25 1.91
N THR A 136 -8.27 12.09 0.79
CA THR A 136 -7.93 11.09 -0.20
C THR A 136 -6.70 11.53 -1.00
N PRO A 137 -5.75 10.62 -1.29
CA PRO A 137 -4.56 10.94 -2.09
C PRO A 137 -4.90 11.31 -3.54
N LEU A 138 -6.14 11.04 -3.98
CA LEU A 138 -6.65 11.33 -5.32
C LEU A 138 -7.28 12.73 -5.42
N MET A 139 -7.33 13.50 -4.33
CA MET A 139 -7.81 14.88 -4.36
C MET A 139 -6.77 15.79 -5.03
N VAL A 140 -7.13 16.38 -6.17
CA VAL A 140 -6.32 17.41 -6.84
C VAL A 140 -6.95 18.77 -6.53
N SER A 141 -6.21 19.63 -5.83
CA SER A 141 -6.62 21.03 -5.64
C SER A 141 -6.23 21.86 -6.86
N LEU A 142 -7.22 22.34 -7.61
CA LEU A 142 -7.01 23.18 -8.79
C LEU A 142 -6.74 24.66 -8.43
N SER A 143 -6.57 24.98 -7.14
CA SER A 143 -6.37 26.37 -6.70
C SER A 143 -4.94 26.84 -6.95
N SER A 144 -4.73 27.65 -8.00
CA SER A 144 -3.48 28.41 -8.21
C SER A 144 -3.32 29.61 -7.26
N HIS A 145 -4.29 29.89 -6.39
CA HIS A 145 -4.18 30.96 -5.41
C HIS A 145 -3.34 30.49 -4.20
N ARG A 146 -2.06 30.87 -4.23
CA ARG A 146 -1.17 30.90 -3.06
C ARG A 146 -1.87 31.71 -1.96
N PRO A 147 -2.21 31.14 -0.79
CA PRO A 147 -2.85 31.92 0.25
C PRO A 147 -1.87 32.99 0.75
N CYS A 148 -2.30 34.26 0.79
CA CYS A 148 -1.57 35.28 1.53
C CYS A 148 -1.52 34.87 3.00
N ALA A 149 -0.32 34.93 3.60
CA ALA A 149 -0.07 34.61 5.01
C ALA A 149 -0.96 35.42 5.98
N CYS A 150 -1.57 36.51 5.51
CA CYS A 150 -2.45 37.38 6.27
C CYS A 150 -3.78 36.72 6.72
N THR A 151 -4.25 35.66 6.05
CA THR A 151 -5.50 34.95 6.44
C THR A 151 -5.32 33.93 7.58
N ARG A 152 -4.10 33.75 8.11
CA ARG A 152 -3.84 32.80 9.21
C ARG A 152 -4.07 33.39 10.61
N TRP A 153 -4.47 34.66 10.71
CA TRP A 153 -4.73 35.29 12.00
C TRP A 153 -6.20 35.08 12.41
N GLN A 154 -6.46 33.99 13.12
CA GLN A 154 -7.68 33.90 13.94
C GLN A 154 -7.40 34.62 15.26
N PRO A 155 -8.20 35.62 15.68
CA PRO A 155 -8.07 36.17 17.02
C PRO A 155 -8.52 35.09 18.01
N THR A 156 -7.57 34.47 18.70
CA THR A 156 -7.89 33.64 19.86
C THR A 156 -8.45 34.56 20.94
N SER A 157 -9.70 34.30 21.29
CA SER A 157 -10.47 35.02 22.28
C SER A 157 -9.79 35.05 23.66
N ARG A 158 -9.48 36.26 24.15
CA ARG A 158 -9.57 36.58 25.59
C ARG A 158 -9.80 38.08 25.75
N PRO A 159 -10.97 38.52 26.27
CA PRO A 159 -11.25 39.93 26.45
C PRO A 159 -10.70 40.40 27.79
N SER A 160 -9.62 41.18 27.80
CA SER A 160 -9.39 42.09 28.93
C SER A 160 -8.51 43.28 28.55
N ARG A 161 -9.16 44.44 28.65
CA ARG A 161 -8.65 45.78 29.01
C ARG A 161 -7.99 46.63 27.92
N ARG A 162 -8.75 47.70 27.63
CA ARG A 162 -8.39 49.04 27.13
C ARG A 162 -7.99 49.15 25.66
N PHE A 163 -8.98 49.57 24.86
CA PHE A 163 -8.78 50.21 23.56
C PHE A 163 -8.10 51.57 23.74
N PRO A 164 -7.08 51.91 22.94
CA PRO A 164 -6.92 53.25 22.44
C PRO A 164 -7.61 53.36 21.07
N THR A 165 -8.54 54.30 21.00
CA THR A 165 -9.11 54.83 19.76
C THR A 165 -8.00 55.52 18.96
N SER A 166 -7.54 54.92 17.87
CA SER A 166 -7.05 55.69 16.72
C SER A 166 -7.10 54.82 15.46
N GLY A 167 -7.91 55.28 14.50
CA GLY A 167 -8.03 54.66 13.20
C GLY A 167 -6.74 54.84 12.41
N SER A 168 -6.08 53.73 12.12
CA SER A 168 -5.47 53.54 10.81
C SER A 168 -5.52 52.05 10.49
N ARG A 169 -6.46 51.65 9.62
CA ARG A 169 -6.39 50.33 8.98
C ARG A 169 -5.12 50.38 8.12
N ARG A 170 -4.01 49.81 8.61
CA ARG A 170 -2.83 49.58 7.77
C ARG A 170 -3.28 48.67 6.62
N ARG A 171 -3.48 49.24 5.43
CA ARG A 171 -3.70 48.47 4.21
C ARG A 171 -2.42 47.70 3.91
N CYS A 172 -2.57 46.42 3.60
CA CYS A 172 -1.49 45.56 3.15
C CYS A 172 -1.01 46.06 1.77
N PRO A 173 0.28 46.36 1.55
CA PRO A 173 0.79 46.94 0.31
C PRO A 173 0.68 45.99 -0.90
N THR A 174 0.42 44.70 -0.69
CA THR A 174 0.22 43.72 -1.77
C THR A 174 -1.22 43.62 -2.27
N CYS A 175 -2.21 44.23 -1.59
CA CYS A 175 -3.61 44.20 -2.03
C CYS A 175 -4.01 45.44 -2.86
N SER A 176 -3.13 46.43 -3.00
CA SER A 176 -3.40 47.67 -3.77
C SER A 176 -2.93 47.62 -5.22
N GLY A 177 -2.34 46.51 -5.68
CA GLY A 177 -1.70 46.43 -6.99
C GLY A 177 -2.22 45.28 -7.86
N SER A 178 -3.49 45.31 -8.24
CA SER A 178 -3.97 44.61 -9.43
C SER A 178 -5.22 45.28 -9.98
N ALA A 179 -5.13 46.58 -10.21
CA ALA A 179 -6.03 47.31 -11.08
C ALA A 179 -5.17 47.97 -12.16
N SER A 180 -4.85 47.19 -13.19
CA SER A 180 -4.40 47.72 -14.47
C SER A 180 -4.96 46.81 -15.55
N ALA A 181 -6.00 47.33 -16.19
CA ALA A 181 -6.63 46.83 -17.38
C ALA A 181 -5.61 46.71 -18.54
N ARG A 182 -5.90 45.78 -19.45
CA ARG A 182 -5.60 45.86 -20.89
C ARG A 182 -6.98 45.73 -21.57
N ALA A 183 -7.48 46.80 -22.19
CA ALA A 183 -7.60 46.99 -23.65
C ALA A 183 -8.40 45.85 -24.31
N ASP A 184 -9.53 46.05 -24.96
CA ASP A 184 -9.97 47.16 -25.85
C ASP A 184 -11.34 47.77 -25.51
#